data_AF-Q8I227-F1
#
_entry.id   AF-Q8I227-F1
#
_cell.length_a   1.000
_cell.length_b   1.000
_cell.length_c   1.000
_cell.angle_alpha   90.00
_cell.angle_beta   90.00
_cell.angle_gamma   90.00
#
_symmetry.space_group_name_H-M   'P 1'
#
loop_
_entity.id
_entity.type
_entity.pdbx_description
1 polymer ?
#
loop_
_entity_poly.entity_id
_entity_poly.type
_entity_poly.pdbx_seq_one_letter_code
_entity_poly.pdbx_strand_id
1 'polypeptide(L)'
;MENRSKTISQNTIKAHVEANDECKEKKEKYLKCFNNWYKNNFLKGDLTQACDDYYEDYQICVLNDLNKKGLGHLSNVEKEK
;
A
#
# COMPACT_ATOMS: atom_id res chain seq x y z
N MET A 1 -24.44 -16.64 -5.97
CA MET A 1 -22.97 -16.59 -5.85
C MET A 1 -22.43 -15.16 -5.77
N GLU A 2 -22.99 -14.20 -6.51
CA GLU A 2 -22.55 -12.80 -6.53
C GLU A 2 -22.51 -12.09 -5.17
N ASN A 3 -23.47 -12.36 -4.28
CA ASN A 3 -23.53 -11.70 -2.97
C ASN A 3 -22.29 -12.05 -2.11
N ARG A 4 -21.87 -13.32 -2.13
CA ARG A 4 -20.68 -13.78 -1.39
C ARG A 4 -19.39 -13.13 -1.91
N SER A 5 -19.23 -13.01 -3.23
CA SER A 5 -18.06 -12.34 -3.84
C SER A 5 -17.99 -10.86 -3.47
N LYS A 6 -19.13 -10.15 -3.47
CA LYS A 6 -19.22 -8.75 -3.01
C LYS A 6 -18.83 -8.61 -1.54
N THR A 7 -19.30 -9.48 -0.66
CA THR A 7 -18.93 -9.47 0.77
C THR A 7 -17.44 -9.71 0.98
N ILE A 8 -16.84 -10.67 0.25
CA ILE A 8 -15.39 -10.93 0.33
C ILE A 8 -14.60 -9.68 -0.09
N SER A 9 -14.96 -9.06 -1.21
CA SER A 9 -14.32 -7.82 -1.67
C SER A 9 -14.44 -6.68 -0.66
N GLN A 10 -15.62 -6.48 -0.06
CA GLN A 10 -15.84 -5.46 0.97
C GLN A 10 -14.97 -5.67 2.21
N ASN A 11 -14.85 -6.91 2.68
CA ASN A 11 -14.01 -7.25 3.83
C ASN A 11 -12.53 -7.00 3.52
N THR A 12 -12.07 -7.35 2.31
CA THR A 12 -10.71 -7.06 1.86
C THR A 12 -10.44 -5.57 1.80
N ILE A 13 -11.34 -4.78 1.21
CA ILE A 13 -11.22 -3.31 1.15
C ILE A 13 -11.14 -2.73 2.57
N LYS A 14 -12.02 -3.16 3.47
CA LYS A 14 -12.02 -2.71 4.86
C LYS A 14 -10.69 -2.99 5.56
N ALA A 15 -10.15 -4.19 5.42
CA ALA A 15 -8.87 -4.55 6.01
C ALA A 15 -7.71 -3.66 5.50
N HIS A 16 -7.69 -3.36 4.20
CA HIS A 16 -6.69 -2.45 3.63
C HIS A 16 -6.86 -1.01 4.09
N VAL A 17 -8.10 -0.53 4.24
CA VAL A 17 -8.37 0.81 4.81
C VAL A 17 -7.85 0.90 6.24
N GLU A 18 -8.15 -0.09 7.08
CA GLU A 18 -7.68 -0.13 8.46
C GLU A 18 -6.15 -0.21 8.56
N ALA A 19 -5.51 -1.03 7.71
CA ALA A 19 -4.06 -1.12 7.65
C ALA A 19 -3.42 0.21 7.19
N ASN A 20 -4.06 0.92 6.27
CA ASN A 20 -3.60 2.23 5.83
C ASN A 20 -3.68 3.28 6.94
N ASP A 21 -4.71 3.21 7.79
CA ASP A 21 -4.89 4.12 8.92
C ASP A 21 -3.86 3.85 10.02
N GLU A 22 -3.59 2.57 10.32
CA GLU A 22 -2.53 2.18 11.26
C GLU A 22 -1.13 2.60 10.75
N CYS A 23 -0.89 2.47 9.45
CA CYS A 23 0.39 2.77 8.82
C CYS A 23 0.49 4.22 8.30
N LYS A 24 -0.36 5.13 8.79
CA LYS A 24 -0.49 6.51 8.29
C LYS A 24 0.83 7.28 8.28
N GLU A 25 1.65 7.20 9.32
CA GLU A 25 2.91 7.96 9.38
C GLU A 25 3.89 7.54 8.27
N LYS A 26 4.04 6.22 8.05
CA LYS A 26 4.91 5.69 6.99
C LYS A 26 4.36 6.00 5.60
N LYS A 27 3.04 5.90 5.45
CA LYS A 27 2.34 6.31 4.23
C LYS A 27 2.58 7.78 3.91
N GLU A 28 2.48 8.67 4.88
CA GLU A 28 2.71 10.11 4.70
C GLU A 28 4.15 10.42 4.29
N LYS A 29 5.15 9.74 4.89
CA LYS A 29 6.56 9.87 4.48
C LYS A 29 6.76 9.44 3.03
N TYR A 30 6.25 8.27 2.67
CA TYR A 30 6.30 7.77 1.30
C TYR A 30 5.62 8.73 0.32
N LEU A 31 4.37 9.16 0.59
CA LEU A 31 3.62 10.06 -0.28
C LEU A 31 4.30 11.43 -0.42
N LYS A 32 4.89 11.96 0.65
CA LYS A 32 5.66 13.22 0.59
C LYS A 32 6.87 13.09 -0.34
N CYS A 33 7.62 11.99 -0.21
CA CYS A 33 8.74 11.70 -1.10
C CYS A 33 8.26 11.55 -2.55
N PHE A 34 7.27 10.68 -2.76
CA PHE A 34 6.74 10.36 -4.08
C PHE A 34 6.23 11.60 -4.82
N ASN A 35 5.45 12.46 -4.15
CA ASN A 35 4.92 13.68 -4.76
C ASN A 35 6.03 14.66 -5.15
N ASN A 36 7.07 14.78 -4.32
CA ASN A 36 8.22 15.62 -4.61
C ASN A 36 9.02 15.06 -5.80
N TRP A 37 9.33 13.76 -5.78
CA TRP A 37 10.04 13.07 -6.86
C TRP A 37 9.24 13.13 -8.18
N TYR A 38 7.94 12.89 -8.15
CA TYR A 38 7.09 12.92 -9.33
C TYR A 38 7.16 14.28 -10.03
N LYS A 39 7.02 15.37 -9.26
CA LYS A 39 7.05 16.75 -9.77
C LYS A 39 8.43 17.15 -10.29
N ASN A 40 9.50 16.77 -9.60
CA ASN A 40 10.82 17.35 -9.84
C ASN A 40 11.75 16.48 -10.69
N ASN A 41 11.47 15.17 -10.77
CA ASN A 41 12.30 14.17 -11.42
C ASN A 41 11.52 13.47 -12.54
N PHE A 42 10.46 12.74 -12.21
CA PHE A 42 9.71 11.92 -13.18
C PHE A 42 9.20 12.73 -14.37
N LEU A 43 8.53 13.87 -14.13
CA LEU A 43 8.03 14.73 -15.21
C LEU A 43 9.14 15.34 -16.09
N LYS A 44 10.40 15.28 -15.66
CA LYS A 44 11.57 15.74 -16.43
C LYS A 44 12.34 14.57 -17.07
N GLY A 45 11.83 13.35 -16.99
CA GLY A 45 12.44 12.15 -17.57
C GLY A 45 13.43 11.42 -16.66
N ASP A 46 13.56 11.83 -15.40
CA ASP A 46 14.38 11.13 -14.42
C ASP A 46 13.58 9.98 -13.77
N LEU A 47 13.98 8.75 -14.07
CA LEU A 47 13.35 7.51 -13.61
C LEU A 47 14.05 6.87 -12.40
N THR A 48 14.94 7.61 -11.72
CA THR A 48 15.62 7.13 -10.52
C THR A 48 14.62 6.75 -9.43
N GLN A 49 14.89 5.65 -8.72
CA GLN A 49 14.06 5.17 -7.63
C GLN A 49 14.45 5.89 -6.32
N ALA A 50 13.81 7.02 -6.02
CA ALA A 50 14.21 7.91 -4.93
C ALA A 50 13.48 7.67 -3.60
N CYS A 51 12.42 6.84 -3.58
CA CYS A 51 11.50 6.72 -2.45
C CYS A 51 11.34 5.27 -1.96
N ASP A 52 12.25 4.37 -2.37
CA ASP A 52 12.15 2.93 -2.10
C ASP A 52 12.17 2.61 -0.62
N ASP A 53 13.09 3.21 0.15
CA ASP A 53 13.17 2.99 1.60
C ASP A 53 11.84 3.33 2.31
N TYR A 54 11.23 4.47 1.96
CA TYR A 54 9.94 4.87 2.52
C TYR A 54 8.80 3.96 2.08
N TYR A 55 8.88 3.46 0.83
CA TYR A 55 7.89 2.55 0.30
C TYR A 55 7.99 1.18 0.99
N GLU A 56 9.19 0.64 1.15
CA GLU A 56 9.46 -0.61 1.85
C GLU A 56 8.97 -0.55 3.29
N ASP A 57 9.29 0.52 4.02
CA ASP A 57 8.78 0.75 5.39
C ASP A 57 7.25 0.69 5.45
N TYR A 58 6.58 1.39 4.52
CA TYR A 58 5.13 1.40 4.42
C TYR A 58 4.56 0.02 4.10
N GLN A 59 5.15 -0.70 3.13
CA GLN A 59 4.73 -2.05 2.76
C GLN A 59 4.89 -3.04 3.92
N ILE A 60 6.05 -3.02 4.60
CA ILE A 60 6.31 -3.85 5.78
C ILE A 60 5.27 -3.58 6.85
N CYS A 61 4.89 -2.31 7.07
CA CYS A 61 3.87 -1.96 8.04
C CYS A 61 2.50 -2.57 7.69
N VAL A 62 2.04 -2.38 6.44
CA VAL A 62 0.74 -2.90 5.99
C VAL A 62 0.72 -4.43 6.07
N LEU A 63 1.80 -5.09 5.62
CA LEU A 63 1.92 -6.54 5.70
C LEU A 63 1.89 -7.04 7.16
N ASN A 64 2.61 -6.37 8.05
CA ASN A 64 2.62 -6.73 9.47
C ASN A 64 1.26 -6.54 10.14
N ASP A 65 0.54 -5.46 9.82
CA ASP A 65 -0.81 -5.23 10.34
C ASP A 65 -1.79 -6.31 9.87
N LEU A 66 -1.79 -6.61 8.56
CA LEU A 66 -2.61 -7.69 8.00
C LEU A 66 -2.26 -9.04 8.62
N ASN A 67 -0.97 -9.35 8.80
CA ASN A 67 -0.53 -10.60 9.43
C ASN A 67 -0.98 -10.71 10.90
N LYS A 68 -0.87 -9.64 11.70
CA LYS A 68 -1.37 -9.61 13.09
C LYS A 68 -2.86 -9.90 13.17
N LYS A 69 -3.63 -9.52 12.15
CA LYS A 69 -5.08 -9.74 12.07
C LYS A 69 -5.46 -11.10 11.46
N GLY A 70 -4.48 -11.95 11.10
CA GLY A 70 -4.73 -13.22 10.39
C GLY A 70 -5.14 -13.04 8.91
N LEU A 71 -4.96 -11.84 8.38
CA LEU A 71 -5.35 -11.41 7.03
C LEU A 71 -4.17 -11.34 6.07
N GLY A 72 -3.03 -11.94 6.39
CA GLY A 72 -1.82 -11.93 5.57
C GLY A 72 -2.02 -12.39 4.12
N HIS A 73 -2.97 -13.30 3.88
CA HIS A 73 -3.33 -13.75 2.52
C HIS A 73 -3.93 -12.64 1.63
N LEU A 74 -4.35 -11.52 2.22
CA LEU A 74 -4.87 -10.35 1.52
C LEU A 74 -3.77 -9.36 1.13
N SER A 75 -2.50 -9.56 1.53
CA SER A 75 -1.41 -8.63 1.22
C SER A 75 -1.08 -8.54 -0.28
N ASN A 76 -1.43 -9.58 -1.03
CA ASN A 76 -1.18 -9.69 -2.46
C ASN A 76 -2.49 -9.48 -3.21
N VAL A 77 -3.00 -8.24 -3.24
CA VAL A 77 -3.94 -7.88 -4.30
C VAL A 77 -3.09 -7.70 -5.56
N GLU A 78 -2.80 -8.83 -6.21
CA GLU A 78 -2.28 -8.95 -7.58
C GLU A 78 -0.89 -8.32 -7.82
N LYS A 79 0.17 -9.08 -7.51
CA LYS A 79 1.32 -9.14 -8.44
C LYS A 79 0.94 -10.05 -9.62
N GLU A 80 -0.11 -9.70 -10.35
CA GLU A 80 -0.42 -10.32 -11.65
C GLU A 80 0.14 -9.45 -12.77
N LYS A 81 1.44 -9.62 -13.02
CA LYS A 81 2.11 -9.79 -14.33
C LYS A 81 3.60 -9.44 -14.21
#